data_AF-Q1N5P2-F1
#
_entry.id   AF-Q1N5P2-F1
#
_cell.length_a   1.000
_cell.length_b   1.000
_cell.length_c   1.000
_cell.angle_alpha   90.00
_cell.angle_beta   90.00
_cell.angle_gamma   90.00
#
_symmetry.space_group_name_H-M   'P 1'
#
loop_
_entity.id
_entity.type
_entity.pdbx_description
1 polymer ?
#
loop_
_entity_poly.entity_id
_entity_poly.type
_entity_poly.pdbx_seq_one_letter_code
_entity_poly.pdbx_strand_id
1 'polypeptide(L)'
;MIIRKMEEKDLEAVSAICMDSFSQSVAGTLSDEGITTFSNIAARDAFLDRMKGDNLMLVAENNENVEGVIELKEGRHIAMLFIRPESQKSGIGRKLLISALNHAKVETVTVSASLSSVTAYENYGFECSGEVGESAGLVYQPMELKLNKAMHATSA
;
A
#
# COMPACT_ATOMS: atom_id res chain seq x y z
N MET A 1 -1.60 -18.64 4.50
CA MET A 1 -1.17 -17.27 4.15
C MET A 1 -0.08 -16.77 5.08
N ILE A 2 1.01 -16.26 4.50
CA ILE A 2 2.17 -15.68 5.19
C ILE A 2 2.39 -14.24 4.72
N ILE A 3 3.00 -13.40 5.56
CA ILE A 3 3.52 -12.10 5.15
C ILE A 3 5.03 -12.22 5.11
N ARG A 4 5.65 -11.88 3.98
CA ARG A 4 7.10 -11.95 3.80
C ARG A 4 7.61 -10.76 3.01
N LYS A 5 8.93 -10.55 3.05
CA LYS A 5 9.59 -9.56 2.19
C LYS A 5 9.35 -9.93 0.72
N MET A 6 9.10 -8.91 -0.09
CA MET A 6 9.03 -9.04 -1.53
C MET A 6 10.39 -9.43 -2.11
N GLU A 7 10.40 -10.33 -3.09
CA GLU A 7 11.55 -10.78 -3.86
C GLU A 7 11.39 -10.40 -5.33
N GLU A 8 12.47 -10.41 -6.11
CA GLU A 8 12.42 -10.04 -7.54
C GLU A 8 11.45 -10.93 -8.34
N LYS A 9 11.30 -12.20 -7.96
CA LYS A 9 10.34 -13.13 -8.58
C LYS A 9 8.88 -12.68 -8.45
N ASP A 10 8.57 -11.83 -7.47
CA ASP A 10 7.21 -11.36 -7.19
C ASP A 10 6.84 -10.13 -8.05
N LEU A 11 7.80 -9.47 -8.71
CA LEU A 11 7.62 -8.18 -9.38
C LEU A 11 6.47 -8.20 -10.39
N GLU A 12 6.40 -9.23 -11.22
CA GLU A 12 5.34 -9.38 -12.22
C GLU A 12 3.97 -9.53 -11.57
N ALA A 13 3.85 -10.39 -10.56
CA ALA A 13 2.60 -10.61 -9.85
C ALA A 13 2.13 -9.36 -9.10
N VAL A 14 3.06 -8.64 -8.47
CA VAL A 14 2.78 -7.39 -7.75
C VAL A 14 2.34 -6.28 -8.70
N SER A 15 3.04 -6.11 -9.83
CA SER A 15 2.66 -5.16 -10.88
C SER A 15 1.24 -5.43 -11.38
N ALA A 16 0.93 -6.70 -11.70
CA ALA A 16 -0.41 -7.10 -12.14
C ALA A 16 -1.48 -6.80 -11.09
N ILE A 17 -1.27 -7.18 -9.82
CA ILE A 17 -2.23 -6.91 -8.73
C ILE A 17 -2.51 -5.42 -8.57
N CYS A 18 -1.47 -4.58 -8.63
CA CYS A 18 -1.65 -3.13 -8.52
C CYS A 18 -2.50 -2.59 -9.67
N MET A 19 -2.19 -3.01 -10.90
CA MET A 19 -2.90 -2.58 -12.10
C MET A 19 -4.36 -3.06 -12.13
N ASP A 20 -4.61 -4.32 -11.79
CA ASP A 20 -5.97 -4.90 -11.76
C ASP A 20 -6.83 -4.19 -10.70
N SER A 21 -6.29 -4.04 -9.49
CA SER A 21 -6.99 -3.38 -8.38
C SER A 21 -7.28 -1.90 -8.66
N PHE A 22 -6.30 -1.20 -9.24
CA PHE A 22 -6.44 0.20 -9.63
C PHE A 22 -7.46 0.38 -10.75
N SER A 23 -7.41 -0.48 -11.78
CA SER A 23 -8.34 -0.43 -12.91
C SER A 23 -9.78 -0.59 -12.46
N GLN A 24 -10.03 -1.50 -11.50
CA GLN A 24 -11.39 -1.76 -11.01
C GLN A 24 -11.93 -0.66 -10.08
N SER A 25 -11.06 0.03 -9.33
CA SER A 25 -11.49 0.85 -8.18
C SER A 25 -11.18 2.33 -8.28
N VAL A 26 -10.30 2.74 -9.20
CA VAL A 26 -9.74 4.10 -9.24
C VAL A 26 -9.65 4.65 -10.67
N ALA A 27 -9.25 3.85 -11.66
CA ALA A 27 -8.97 4.34 -13.02
C ALA A 27 -10.14 5.13 -13.64
N GLY A 28 -11.38 4.67 -13.46
CA GLY A 28 -12.57 5.36 -13.99
C GLY A 28 -12.86 6.74 -13.38
N THR A 29 -12.15 7.12 -12.31
CA THR A 29 -12.27 8.42 -11.64
C THR A 29 -11.13 9.39 -11.97
N LEU A 30 -10.14 8.95 -12.73
CA LEU A 30 -8.92 9.70 -13.02
C LEU A 30 -8.83 10.11 -14.49
N SER A 31 -7.97 11.08 -14.76
CA SER A 31 -7.57 11.46 -16.11
C SER A 31 -6.61 10.43 -16.74
N ASP A 32 -6.42 10.52 -18.06
CA ASP A 32 -5.42 9.72 -18.77
C ASP A 32 -4.00 9.92 -18.21
N GLU A 33 -3.69 11.14 -17.75
CA GLU A 33 -2.45 11.45 -17.05
C GLU A 33 -2.35 10.64 -15.75
N GLY A 34 -3.39 10.64 -14.91
CA GLY A 34 -3.41 9.87 -13.67
C GLY A 34 -3.24 8.37 -13.89
N ILE A 35 -3.90 7.82 -14.90
CA ILE A 35 -3.75 6.41 -15.30
C ILE A 35 -2.30 6.11 -15.71
N THR A 36 -1.71 6.98 -16.53
CA THR A 36 -0.32 6.84 -16.99
C THR A 36 0.67 6.94 -15.84
N THR A 37 0.50 7.93 -14.96
CA THR A 37 1.31 8.13 -13.76
C THR A 37 1.28 6.89 -12.88
N PHE A 38 0.10 6.36 -12.57
CA PHE A 38 -0.01 5.16 -11.74
C PHE A 38 0.62 3.94 -12.42
N SER A 39 0.39 3.76 -13.73
CA SER A 39 0.97 2.64 -14.50
C SER A 39 2.50 2.63 -14.43
N ASN A 40 3.14 3.81 -14.50
CA ASN A 40 4.58 3.93 -14.36
C ASN A 40 5.07 3.61 -12.93
N ILE A 41 4.32 4.01 -11.91
CA ILE A 41 4.63 3.71 -10.50
C ILE A 41 4.51 2.21 -10.22
N ALA A 42 3.46 1.58 -10.75
CA ALA A 42 3.16 0.16 -10.57
C ALA A 42 3.98 -0.77 -11.48
N ALA A 43 4.76 -0.23 -12.42
CA ALA A 43 5.58 -1.02 -13.33
C ALA A 43 6.63 -1.85 -12.59
N ARG A 44 6.90 -3.06 -13.11
CA ARG A 44 7.94 -3.98 -12.65
C ARG A 44 9.28 -3.28 -12.41
N ASP A 45 9.77 -2.51 -13.38
CA ASP A 45 11.07 -1.84 -13.28
C ASP A 45 11.08 -0.76 -12.19
N ALA A 46 9.97 -0.05 -12.01
CA ALA A 46 9.84 0.95 -10.96
C ALA A 46 9.84 0.31 -9.57
N PHE A 47 9.21 -0.86 -9.39
CA PHE A 47 9.34 -1.64 -8.16
C PHE A 47 10.78 -2.12 -7.94
N LEU A 48 11.43 -2.66 -8.98
CA LEU A 48 12.81 -3.13 -8.89
C LEU A 48 13.77 -2.02 -8.43
N ASP A 49 13.58 -0.80 -8.93
CA ASP A 49 14.39 0.35 -8.50
C ASP A 49 14.08 0.77 -7.07
N ARG A 50 12.80 0.78 -6.66
CA ARG A 50 12.41 1.07 -5.28
C ARG A 50 12.89 0.00 -4.29
N MET A 51 13.00 -1.26 -4.71
CA MET A 51 13.56 -2.35 -3.89
C MET A 51 15.05 -2.13 -3.54
N LYS A 52 15.78 -1.34 -4.33
CA LYS A 52 17.19 -0.97 -4.04
C LYS A 52 17.31 0.14 -2.98
N GLY A 53 16.22 0.85 -2.69
CA GLY A 53 16.18 1.93 -1.70
C GLY A 53 15.85 1.49 -0.27
N ASP A 54 15.67 2.45 0.63
CA ASP A 54 15.21 2.23 2.02
C ASP A 54 13.67 2.14 2.10
N ASN A 55 13.09 1.29 1.24
CA ASN A 55 11.66 1.00 1.22
C ASN A 55 11.42 -0.42 1.70
N LEU A 56 10.54 -0.58 2.67
CA LEU A 56 10.07 -1.90 3.06
C LEU A 56 8.94 -2.30 2.11
N MET A 57 9.13 -3.39 1.38
CA MET A 57 8.09 -4.01 0.57
C MET A 57 7.76 -5.40 1.12
N LEU A 58 6.51 -5.60 1.50
CA LEU A 58 5.99 -6.90 1.95
C LEU A 58 4.91 -7.38 1.00
N VAL A 59 4.85 -8.70 0.82
CA VAL A 59 3.78 -9.38 0.09
C VAL A 59 3.02 -10.31 1.02
N ALA A 60 1.73 -10.43 0.76
CA ALA A 60 0.90 -11.49 1.32
C ALA A 60 0.89 -12.66 0.35
N GLU A 61 1.37 -13.81 0.78
CA GLU A 61 1.42 -15.02 -0.04
C GLU A 61 0.49 -16.09 0.51
N ASN A 62 -0.27 -16.73 -0.38
CA ASN A 62 -1.10 -17.88 -0.07
C ASN A 62 -0.93 -18.97 -1.14
N ASN A 63 -0.50 -20.16 -0.73
CA ASN A 63 -0.21 -21.28 -1.64
C ASN A 63 0.67 -20.86 -2.83
N GLU A 64 1.82 -20.23 -2.54
CA GLU A 64 2.77 -19.70 -3.54
C GLU A 64 2.24 -18.56 -4.43
N ASN A 65 1.00 -18.13 -4.25
CA ASN A 65 0.42 -17.01 -4.98
C ASN A 65 0.50 -15.72 -4.16
N VAL A 66 0.97 -14.64 -4.79
CA VAL A 66 0.89 -13.30 -4.22
C VAL A 66 -0.56 -12.82 -4.30
N GLU A 67 -1.09 -12.41 -3.15
CA GLU A 67 -2.46 -11.93 -2.95
C GLU A 67 -2.53 -10.43 -2.67
N GLY A 68 -1.41 -9.81 -2.34
CA GLY A 68 -1.35 -8.38 -2.10
C GLY A 68 0.05 -7.90 -1.74
N VAL A 69 0.24 -6.60 -1.79
CA VAL A 69 1.50 -5.91 -1.55
C VAL A 69 1.27 -4.69 -0.66
N ILE A 70 2.28 -4.38 0.15
CA ILE A 70 2.39 -3.09 0.85
C ILE A 70 3.80 -2.55 0.73
N GLU A 71 3.92 -1.24 0.52
CA GLU A 71 5.18 -0.50 0.51
C GLU A 71 5.15 0.57 1.62
N LEU A 72 6.06 0.44 2.59
CA LEU A 72 6.35 1.48 3.59
C LEU A 72 7.65 2.18 3.19
N LYS A 73 7.50 3.38 2.65
CA LYS A 73 8.59 4.25 2.22
C LYS A 73 9.23 4.94 3.42
N GLU A 74 10.56 4.86 3.52
CA GLU A 74 11.37 5.52 4.56
C GLU A 74 10.92 5.22 6.00
N GLY A 75 10.19 4.12 6.22
CA GLY A 75 9.62 3.79 7.53
C GLY A 75 8.52 4.74 8.02
N ARG A 76 7.92 5.57 7.15
CA ARG A 76 6.96 6.60 7.60
C ARG A 76 5.71 6.80 6.75
N HIS A 77 5.73 6.36 5.49
CA HIS A 77 4.64 6.61 4.56
C HIS A 77 4.23 5.32 3.85
N ILE A 78 2.95 4.97 3.90
CA ILE A 78 2.39 3.88 3.11
C ILE A 78 2.25 4.39 1.68
N ALA A 79 3.19 4.01 0.82
CA ALA A 79 3.23 4.45 -0.57
C ALA A 79 2.32 3.59 -1.47
N MET A 80 2.18 2.30 -1.15
CA MET A 80 1.36 1.35 -1.90
C MET A 80 0.69 0.39 -0.92
N LEU A 81 -0.60 0.09 -1.13
CA LEU A 81 -1.31 -1.01 -0.49
C LEU A 81 -2.39 -1.53 -1.45
N PHE A 82 -2.14 -2.67 -2.07
CA PHE A 82 -3.02 -3.26 -3.07
C PHE A 82 -3.24 -4.74 -2.79
N ILE A 83 -4.50 -5.16 -2.87
CA ILE A 83 -4.92 -6.55 -2.66
C ILE A 83 -5.61 -7.01 -3.93
N ARG A 84 -5.24 -8.20 -4.40
CA ARG A 84 -5.89 -8.89 -5.52
C ARG A 84 -7.41 -8.75 -5.40
N PRO A 85 -8.12 -8.29 -6.44
CA PRO A 85 -9.54 -7.97 -6.34
C PRO A 85 -10.41 -9.08 -5.75
N GLU A 86 -10.19 -10.32 -6.17
CA GLU A 86 -10.92 -11.51 -5.71
C GLU A 86 -10.66 -11.85 -4.23
N SER A 87 -9.54 -11.36 -3.70
CA SER A 87 -9.07 -11.60 -2.34
C SER A 87 -9.33 -10.39 -1.42
N GLN A 88 -9.99 -9.34 -1.89
CA GLN A 88 -10.34 -8.18 -1.08
C GLN A 88 -11.36 -8.52 0.02
N LYS A 89 -11.47 -7.66 1.03
CA LYS A 89 -12.40 -7.81 2.19
C LYS A 89 -12.22 -9.11 3.01
N SER A 90 -11.12 -9.83 2.83
CA SER A 90 -10.76 -11.05 3.57
C SER A 90 -9.78 -10.82 4.73
N GLY A 91 -9.44 -9.56 5.01
CA GLY A 91 -8.51 -9.17 6.09
C GLY A 91 -7.02 -9.14 5.70
N ILE A 92 -6.68 -9.41 4.44
CA ILE A 92 -5.28 -9.37 3.93
C ILE A 92 -4.66 -7.98 4.10
N GLY A 93 -5.38 -6.92 3.68
CA GLY A 93 -4.91 -5.54 3.81
C GLY A 93 -4.55 -5.16 5.25
N ARG A 94 -5.37 -5.56 6.22
CA ARG A 94 -5.10 -5.35 7.65
C ARG A 94 -3.82 -6.07 8.11
N LYS A 95 -3.59 -7.31 7.67
CA LYS A 95 -2.41 -8.10 8.03
C LYS A 95 -1.13 -7.50 7.43
N LEU A 96 -1.18 -7.07 6.18
CA LEU A 96 -0.07 -6.36 5.53
C LEU A 96 0.25 -5.06 6.25
N LEU A 97 -0.76 -4.25 6.53
CA LEU A 97 -0.60 -2.99 7.24
C LEU A 97 0.06 -3.18 8.60
N ILE A 98 -0.49 -4.03 9.47
CA ILE A 98 0.09 -4.28 10.80
C ILE A 98 1.55 -4.74 10.69
N SER A 99 1.85 -5.62 9.74
CA SER A 99 3.22 -6.11 9.52
C SER A 99 4.17 -4.99 9.11
N ALA A 100 3.73 -4.07 8.25
CA ALA A 100 4.52 -2.91 7.86
C ALA A 100 4.69 -1.91 9.00
N LEU A 101 3.64 -1.64 9.79
CA LEU A 101 3.69 -0.68 10.91
C LEU A 101 4.68 -1.08 12.00
N ASN A 102 4.96 -2.38 12.18
CA ASN A 102 6.02 -2.87 13.07
C ASN A 102 7.43 -2.42 12.65
N HIS A 103 7.59 -1.86 11.45
CA HIS A 103 8.85 -1.34 10.92
C HIS A 103 8.82 0.17 10.72
N ALA A 104 7.78 0.85 11.22
CA ALA A 104 7.72 2.29 11.23
C ALA A 104 8.85 2.89 12.08
N LYS A 105 9.47 3.96 11.59
CA LYS A 105 10.56 4.71 12.23
C LYS A 105 10.08 6.00 12.91
N VAL A 106 8.77 6.23 12.91
CA VAL A 106 8.10 7.47 13.33
C VAL A 106 6.89 7.16 14.18
N GLU A 107 6.42 8.13 14.96
CA GLU A 107 5.21 7.99 15.78
C GLU A 107 3.91 8.16 14.99
N THR A 108 3.98 8.80 13.81
CA THR A 108 2.83 9.03 12.94
C THR A 108 3.16 8.53 11.54
N VAL A 109 2.41 7.55 11.04
CA VAL A 109 2.52 7.04 9.67
C VAL A 109 1.47 7.71 8.81
N THR A 110 1.84 8.11 7.60
CA THR A 110 0.93 8.79 6.67
C THR A 110 0.60 7.93 5.46
N VAL A 111 -0.49 8.28 4.78
CA VAL A 111 -0.88 7.70 3.49
C VAL A 111 -1.60 8.75 2.65
N SER A 112 -1.37 8.71 1.34
CA SER A 112 -2.19 9.42 0.36
C SER A 112 -3.21 8.43 -0.21
N ALA A 113 -4.37 8.32 0.43
CA ALA A 113 -5.38 7.32 0.11
C ALA A 113 -6.15 7.71 -1.16
N SER A 114 -6.43 6.76 -2.06
CA SER A 114 -7.44 7.00 -3.10
C SER A 114 -8.79 7.26 -2.42
N LEU A 115 -9.66 8.06 -3.04
CA LEU A 115 -10.97 8.39 -2.45
C LEU A 115 -11.81 7.13 -2.14
N SER A 116 -11.71 6.10 -3.00
CA SER A 116 -12.38 4.81 -2.80
C SER A 116 -11.81 3.98 -1.65
N SER A 117 -10.60 4.28 -1.17
CA SER A 117 -9.93 3.56 -0.09
C SER A 117 -10.02 4.24 1.28
N VAL A 118 -10.53 5.48 1.37
CA VAL A 118 -10.62 6.25 2.62
C VAL A 118 -11.29 5.45 3.73
N THR A 119 -12.47 4.89 3.46
CA THR A 119 -13.20 4.07 4.44
C THR A 119 -12.42 2.83 4.89
N ALA A 120 -11.57 2.25 4.05
CA ALA A 120 -10.72 1.14 4.46
C ALA A 120 -9.64 1.60 5.47
N TYR A 121 -9.02 2.76 5.22
CA TYR A 121 -8.03 3.35 6.11
C TYR A 121 -8.64 3.86 7.43
N GLU A 122 -9.84 4.44 7.41
CA GLU A 122 -10.61 4.78 8.63
C GLU A 122 -10.82 3.54 9.51
N ASN A 123 -11.19 2.40 8.91
CA ASN A 123 -11.32 1.13 9.63
C ASN A 123 -9.99 0.58 10.17
N TYR A 124 -8.86 1.06 9.66
CA TYR A 124 -7.53 0.77 10.21
C TYR A 124 -7.10 1.76 11.29
N GLY A 125 -7.90 2.79 11.56
CA GLY A 125 -7.64 3.83 12.55
C GLY A 125 -6.90 5.06 12.00
N PHE A 126 -6.78 5.19 10.68
CA PHE A 126 -6.30 6.43 10.08
C PHE A 126 -7.38 7.51 10.14
N GLU A 127 -6.95 8.76 10.25
CA GLU A 127 -7.81 9.93 10.25
C GLU A 127 -7.39 10.88 9.12
N CYS A 128 -8.33 11.62 8.52
CA CYS A 128 -8.02 12.63 7.52
C CYS A 128 -7.14 13.74 8.14
N SER A 129 -6.02 14.04 7.49
CA SER A 129 -5.03 15.01 7.99
C SER A 129 -4.96 16.29 7.16
N GLY A 130 -5.85 16.45 6.17
CA GLY A 130 -5.90 17.60 5.28
C GLY A 130 -7.05 17.52 4.28
N GLU A 131 -7.10 18.48 3.35
CA GLU A 131 -8.08 18.49 2.26
C GLU A 131 -7.68 17.51 1.15
N VAL A 132 -8.66 17.11 0.33
CA VAL A 132 -8.41 16.31 -0.88
C VAL A 132 -7.44 17.06 -1.80
N GLY A 133 -6.40 16.38 -2.23
CA GLY A 133 -5.38 16.92 -3.12
C GLY A 133 -5.31 16.15 -4.44
N GLU A 134 -4.58 16.72 -5.39
CA GLU A 134 -4.26 16.10 -6.66
C GLU A 134 -2.76 16.30 -6.96
N SER A 135 -2.11 15.25 -7.45
CA SER A 135 -0.72 15.34 -7.92
C SER A 135 -0.50 14.40 -9.10
N ALA A 136 0.02 14.92 -10.21
CA ALA A 136 0.28 14.17 -11.44
C ALA A 136 -0.95 13.34 -11.92
N GLY A 137 -2.14 13.95 -11.84
CA GLY A 137 -3.41 13.33 -12.20
C GLY A 137 -3.95 12.32 -11.18
N LEU A 138 -3.29 12.10 -10.04
CA LEU A 138 -3.78 11.23 -8.96
C LEU A 138 -4.48 12.06 -7.89
N VAL A 139 -5.78 11.82 -7.71
CA VAL A 139 -6.58 12.42 -6.64
C VAL A 139 -6.46 11.57 -5.37
N TYR A 140 -6.17 12.20 -4.24
CA TYR A 140 -5.98 11.51 -2.97
C TYR A 140 -6.51 12.31 -1.77
N GLN A 141 -6.89 11.59 -0.72
CA GLN A 141 -7.17 12.11 0.60
C GLN A 141 -5.93 11.85 1.49
N PRO A 142 -5.23 12.89 1.98
CA PRO A 142 -4.17 12.72 2.97
C PRO A 142 -4.77 12.21 4.29
N MET A 143 -4.16 11.15 4.83
CA MET A 143 -4.55 10.56 6.10
C MET A 143 -3.32 10.18 6.94
N GLU A 144 -3.50 10.15 8.26
CA GLU A 144 -2.44 9.80 9.21
C GLU A 144 -2.92 8.82 10.28
N LEU A 145 -1.99 8.01 10.80
CA LEU A 145 -2.20 7.08 11.90
C LEU A 145 -1.12 7.32 12.96
N LYS A 146 -1.54 7.66 14.17
CA LYS A 146 -0.66 7.72 15.34
C LYS A 146 -0.45 6.32 15.88
N LEU A 147 0.81 5.89 15.96
CA LEU A 147 1.20 4.60 16.49
C LEU A 147 1.22 4.67 18.02
N ASN A 148 0.35 3.88 18.64
CA ASN A 148 0.42 3.69 20.08
C ASN A 148 1.62 2.78 20.40
N LYS A 149 2.63 3.32 21.10
CA LYS A 149 3.86 2.60 21.52
C LYS A 149 3.62 1.29 22.29
N ALA A 150 2.39 1.01 22.72
CA ALA A 150 2.01 -0.24 23.38
C ALA A 150 2.13 -1.49 22.49
N MET A 151 2.25 -1.37 21.17
CA MET A 151 2.37 -2.54 20.27
C MET A 151 3.80 -3.10 20.15
N HIS A 152 4.82 -2.41 20.67
CA HIS A 152 6.21 -2.90 20.61
C HIS A 152 6.63 -3.76 21.81
N ALA A 153 5.76 -3.99 22.79
CA ALA A 153 6.07 -4.74 24.01
C ALA A 153 5.32 -6.08 24.09
N THR A 154 5.45 -6.93 23.07
CA THR A 154 5.13 -8.36 23.26
C THR A 154 5.98 -9.22 22.33
N SER A 155 7.30 -9.13 22.52
CA SER A 155 8.28 -10.11 22.04
C SER A 155 9.51 -9.99 22.92
N ALA A 156 9.37 -10.46 24.16
CA ALA A 156 10.47 -10.83 25.06
C ALA A 156 10.05 -12.13 25.76
#